data_AF-A0A959N4H9-F1
#
_entry.id   AF-A0A959N4H9-F1
#
_cell.length_a   1.000
_cell.length_b   1.000
_cell.length_c   1.000
_cell.angle_alpha   90.00
_cell.angle_beta   90.00
_cell.angle_gamma   90.00
#
_symmetry.space_group_name_H-M   'P 1'
#
loop_
_entity.id
_entity.type
_entity.pdbx_description
1 polymer ?
#
loop_
_entity_poly.entity_id
_entity_poly.type
_entity_poly.pdbx_seq_one_letter_code
_entity_poly.pdbx_strand_id
1 'polypeptide(L)'
;VEATLATESYLVDTRQAVVWLRYGYSWPGASLREAAGVVVRYTAGYGAAEAVPARLRHAILMLVGHLYENREATSQAGALTATPMGVERLLWPYRVAF
;
A
#
# COMPACT_ATOMS: atom_id res chain seq x y z
N VAL A 1 19.23 -20.32 -10.02
CA VAL A 1 18.98 -19.73 -11.35
C VAL A 1 17.77 -18.83 -11.21
N GLU A 2 17.87 -17.57 -11.62
CA GLU A 2 16.75 -16.63 -11.62
C GLU A 2 16.24 -16.50 -13.06
N ALA A 3 14.93 -16.62 -13.25
CA ALA A 3 14.28 -16.47 -14.55
C ALA A 3 13.28 -15.32 -14.46
N THR A 4 13.38 -14.37 -15.39
CA THR A 4 12.44 -13.25 -15.48
C THR A 4 11.34 -13.62 -16.48
N LEU A 5 10.08 -13.56 -16.04
CA LEU A 5 8.92 -13.72 -16.92
C LEU A 5 8.81 -12.52 -17.86
N ALA A 6 8.53 -12.81 -19.13
CA ALA A 6 8.27 -11.80 -20.13
C ALA A 6 6.91 -11.10 -19.89
N THR A 7 6.81 -9.82 -20.25
CA THR A 7 5.64 -8.96 -19.94
C THR A 7 4.37 -9.41 -20.66
N GLU A 8 4.49 -10.12 -21.78
CA GLU A 8 3.37 -10.72 -22.49
C GLU A 8 2.74 -11.89 -21.74
N SER A 9 3.45 -12.56 -20.83
CA SER A 9 2.94 -13.76 -20.14
C SER A 9 1.94 -13.45 -19.04
N TYR A 10 1.88 -12.20 -18.58
CA TYR A 10 1.04 -11.79 -17.46
C TYR A 10 0.29 -10.47 -17.72
N LEU A 11 -0.69 -10.22 -16.87
CA LEU A 11 -1.48 -9.01 -16.77
C LEU A 11 -1.33 -8.50 -15.33
N VAL A 12 -1.18 -7.18 -15.17
CA VAL A 12 -1.18 -6.55 -13.86
C VAL A 12 -2.49 -5.79 -13.71
N ASP A 13 -3.33 -6.22 -12.77
CA ASP A 13 -4.47 -5.45 -12.34
C ASP A 13 -4.00 -4.41 -11.30
N THR A 14 -3.87 -3.16 -11.75
CA THR A 14 -3.44 -2.05 -10.90
C THR A 14 -4.51 -1.57 -9.93
N ARG A 15 -5.78 -1.97 -10.10
CA ARG A 15 -6.86 -1.61 -9.17
C ARG A 15 -6.87 -2.52 -7.95
N GLN A 16 -6.57 -3.79 -8.15
CA GLN A 16 -6.55 -4.80 -7.09
C GLN A 16 -5.14 -5.16 -6.62
N ALA A 17 -4.10 -4.64 -7.28
CA ALA A 17 -2.70 -4.99 -7.07
C ALA A 17 -2.44 -6.51 -7.21
N VAL A 18 -3.07 -7.13 -8.21
CA VAL A 18 -2.97 -8.57 -8.49
C VAL A 18 -2.28 -8.81 -9.83
N VAL A 19 -1.44 -9.84 -9.90
CA VAL A 19 -0.85 -10.32 -11.15
C VAL A 19 -1.58 -11.57 -11.61
N TRP A 20 -2.12 -11.52 -12.82
CA TRP A 20 -2.79 -12.63 -13.47
C TRP A 20 -1.92 -13.18 -14.59
N LEU A 21 -1.95 -14.48 -14.77
CA LEU A 21 -1.34 -15.10 -15.94
C LEU A 21 -2.25 -14.92 -17.16
N ARG A 22 -1.68 -14.66 -18.33
CA ARG A 22 -2.47 -14.64 -19.56
C ARG A 22 -2.92 -16.05 -19.94
N TYR A 23 -4.04 -16.10 -20.66
CA TYR A 23 -4.53 -17.36 -21.20
C TYR A 23 -3.48 -18.03 -22.09
N GLY A 24 -3.27 -19.33 -21.91
CA GLY A 24 -2.30 -20.11 -22.67
C GLY A 24 -0.85 -20.02 -22.18
N TYR A 25 -0.55 -19.21 -21.17
CA TYR A 25 0.77 -19.18 -20.52
C TYR A 25 0.77 -20.06 -19.27
N SER A 26 1.96 -20.40 -18.77
CA SER A 26 2.15 -21.09 -17.48
C SER A 26 3.10 -20.28 -16.59
N TRP A 27 2.95 -20.41 -15.27
CA TRP A 27 4.01 -19.99 -14.36
C TRP A 27 5.32 -20.74 -14.70
N PRO A 28 6.50 -20.15 -14.41
CA PRO A 28 7.78 -20.78 -14.72
C PRO A 28 7.85 -22.18 -14.12
N GLY A 29 7.97 -23.19 -15.00
CA GLY A 29 7.99 -24.61 -14.61
C GLY A 29 9.36 -25.11 -14.14
N ALA A 30 10.36 -24.23 -14.02
CA ALA A 30 11.62 -24.59 -13.38
C ALA A 30 11.36 -24.89 -11.90
N SER A 31 12.10 -25.84 -11.31
CA SER A 31 12.05 -26.10 -9.87
C SER A 31 12.32 -24.79 -9.10
N LEU A 32 11.24 -24.13 -8.70
CA LEU A 32 11.31 -22.94 -7.88
C LEU A 32 11.89 -23.34 -6.52
N ARG A 33 12.56 -22.41 -5.85
CA ARG A 33 12.96 -22.64 -4.45
C ARG A 33 11.72 -22.97 -3.62
N GLU A 34 11.86 -23.92 -2.69
CA GLU A 34 10.77 -24.35 -1.79
C GLU A 34 10.12 -23.17 -1.05
N ALA A 35 10.90 -22.13 -0.74
CA ALA A 35 10.43 -20.88 -0.16
C ALA A 35 10.84 -19.68 -1.03
N ALA A 36 9.96 -18.67 -1.11
CA ALA A 36 10.17 -17.42 -1.83
C ALA A 36 10.66 -17.60 -3.29
N GLY A 37 10.14 -18.62 -3.99
CA GLY A 37 10.52 -18.95 -5.35
C GLY A 37 10.09 -17.92 -6.41
N VAL A 38 9.19 -17.00 -6.08
CA VAL A 38 8.71 -15.93 -6.96
C VAL A 38 8.96 -14.59 -6.30
N VAL A 39 9.57 -13.67 -7.05
CA VAL A 39 9.80 -12.29 -6.62
C VAL A 39 9.11 -11.35 -7.60
N VAL A 40 8.22 -10.50 -7.10
CA VAL A 40 7.55 -9.45 -7.87
C VAL A 40 8.18 -8.12 -7.50
N ARG A 41 8.95 -7.53 -8.42
CA ARG A 41 9.51 -6.18 -8.25
C ARG A 41 8.57 -5.18 -8.92
N TYR A 42 8.04 -4.25 -8.14
CA TYR A 42 7.13 -3.22 -8.61
C TYR A 42 7.37 -1.90 -7.88
N THR A 43 6.97 -0.80 -8.50
CA THR A 43 6.94 0.53 -7.88
C THR A 43 5.49 0.89 -7.62
N ALA A 44 5.14 1.16 -6.36
CA ALA A 44 3.79 1.57 -5.97
C ALA A 44 3.80 2.95 -5.30
N GLY A 45 2.71 3.67 -5.48
CA GLY A 45 2.49 5.00 -4.93
C GLY A 45 1.86 5.95 -5.95
N TYR A 46 1.52 7.16 -5.49
CA TYR A 46 0.97 8.22 -6.34
C TYR A 46 2.04 8.92 -7.20
N GLY A 47 3.33 8.61 -7.01
CA GLY A 47 4.43 9.27 -7.70
C GLY A 47 4.77 10.61 -7.06
N ALA A 48 4.57 11.71 -7.79
CA ALA A 48 4.87 13.06 -7.32
C ALA A 48 3.95 13.49 -6.15
N ALA A 49 4.42 14.43 -5.32
CA ALA A 49 3.68 14.91 -4.15
C ALA A 49 2.34 15.57 -4.53
N GLU A 50 2.29 16.19 -5.71
CA GLU A 50 1.13 16.87 -6.27
C GLU A 50 0.03 15.87 -6.67
N ALA A 51 0.43 14.67 -7.09
CA ALA A 51 -0.46 13.58 -7.49
C ALA A 51 -1.10 12.86 -6.30
N VAL A 52 -0.59 13.05 -5.08
CA VAL A 52 -1.24 12.54 -3.87
C VAL A 52 -2.58 13.27 -3.66
N PRO A 53 -3.71 12.54 -3.52
CA PRO A 53 -5.01 13.14 -3.29
C PRO A 53 -5.00 14.13 -2.12
N ALA A 54 -5.63 15.30 -2.31
CA ALA A 54 -5.62 16.36 -1.32
C ALA A 54 -6.11 15.91 0.07
N ARG A 55 -7.07 14.98 0.11
CA ARG A 55 -7.59 14.38 1.36
C ARG A 55 -6.51 13.66 2.15
N LEU A 56 -5.65 12.89 1.47
CA LEU A 56 -4.54 12.18 2.11
C LEU A 56 -3.48 13.16 2.62
N ARG A 57 -3.16 14.20 1.84
CA ARG A 57 -2.23 15.25 2.28
C ARG A 57 -2.73 15.98 3.54
N HIS A 58 -4.02 16.31 3.59
CA HIS A 58 -4.62 16.92 4.79
C HIS A 58 -4.61 15.98 5.99
N ALA A 59 -4.89 14.70 5.80
CA ALA A 59 -4.81 13.70 6.85
C ALA A 59 -3.39 13.61 7.45
N ILE A 60 -2.36 13.65 6.60
CA ILE A 60 -0.96 13.68 7.03
C ILE A 60 -0.68 14.92 7.88
N LEU A 61 -1.06 16.11 7.41
CA LEU A 61 -0.82 17.36 8.14
C LEU A 61 -1.51 17.40 9.51
N MET A 62 -2.76 16.91 9.59
CA MET A 62 -3.49 16.82 10.86
C MET A 62 -2.81 15.85 11.84
N LEU A 63 -2.34 14.69 11.36
CA LEU A 63 -1.64 13.73 12.20
C LEU A 63 -0.30 14.29 12.69
N VAL A 64 0.46 14.93 11.80
CA VAL A 64 1.75 15.55 12.16
C VAL A 64 1.56 16.67 13.18
N GLY A 65 0.57 17.54 13.00
CA GLY A 65 0.25 18.60 13.97
C GLY A 65 -0.11 18.02 15.34
N HIS A 66 -0.98 16.99 15.36
CA HIS A 66 -1.36 16.31 16.58
C HIS A 66 -0.16 15.70 17.32
N LEU A 67 0.72 14.99 16.61
CA LEU A 67 1.94 14.39 17.21
C LEU A 67 2.96 15.44 17.65
N TYR A 68 3.04 16.57 16.95
CA TYR A 68 3.93 17.67 17.31
C TYR A 68 3.53 18.33 18.63
N GLU A 69 2.22 18.51 18.84
CA GLU A 69 1.62 19.07 20.05
C GLU A 69 1.65 18.08 21.23
N ASN A 70 1.48 16.78 20.96
CA ASN A 70 1.37 15.73 21.97
C ASN A 70 2.63 14.84 21.96
N ARG A 71 3.70 15.31 22.60
CA ARG A 71 5.02 14.63 22.63
C ARG A 71 5.19 13.61 23.75
N GLU A 72 4.09 13.09 24.29
CA GLU A 72 4.11 12.07 25.34
C GLU A 72 3.71 10.72 24.75
N ALA A 73 4.38 9.64 25.16
CA ALA A 73 4.12 8.28 24.64
C ALA A 73 2.72 7.75 25.00
N THR A 74 2.12 8.31 26.06
CA THR A 74 0.78 7.99 26.55
C THR A 74 0.26 9.21 27.28
N SER A 75 -0.89 9.74 26.87
CA SER A 75 -1.66 10.65 27.74
C SER A 75 -2.00 9.90 29.04
N GLN A 76 -1.63 10.46 30.19
CA GLN A 76 -2.24 10.03 31.45
C GLN A 76 -3.76 10.17 31.30
N ALA A 77 -4.49 9.09 31.60
CA ALA A 77 -5.93 8.91 31.44
C ALA A 77 -6.41 8.43 30.05
N GLY A 78 -6.10 7.17 29.70
CA GLY A 78 -7.04 6.18 29.12
C GLY A 78 -7.72 6.46 27.77
N ALA A 79 -7.61 7.67 27.25
CA ALA A 79 -8.02 8.09 25.94
C ALA A 79 -6.71 8.35 25.21
N LEU A 80 -6.34 7.40 24.34
CA LEU A 80 -5.83 7.79 23.02
C LEU A 80 -6.77 8.90 22.57
N THR A 81 -6.37 10.17 22.74
CA THR A 81 -7.14 11.34 22.31
C THR A 81 -7.49 11.00 20.88
N ALA A 82 -8.78 10.74 20.64
CA ALA A 82 -9.23 10.16 19.38
C ALA A 82 -8.52 10.93 18.28
N THR A 83 -7.74 10.24 17.44
CA THR A 83 -7.09 10.86 16.28
C THR A 83 -8.14 11.79 15.67
N PRO A 84 -7.80 13.07 15.39
CA PRO A 84 -8.82 14.09 15.14
C PRO A 84 -9.89 13.51 14.21
N MET A 85 -11.16 13.46 14.62
CA MET A 85 -12.21 12.63 13.97
C MET A 85 -12.29 12.80 12.44
N GLY A 86 -11.76 13.92 11.91
CA GLY A 86 -11.59 14.15 10.48
C GLY A 86 -10.56 13.25 9.78
N VAL A 87 -9.47 12.82 10.42
CA VAL A 87 -8.40 11.99 9.82
C VAL A 87 -8.97 10.67 9.33
N GLU A 88 -9.67 9.92 10.19
CA GLU A 88 -10.26 8.63 9.81
C GLU A 88 -11.23 8.80 8.64
N ARG A 89 -12.07 9.85 8.67
CA ARG A 89 -13.03 10.14 7.60
C ARG A 89 -12.36 10.50 6.27
N LEU A 90 -11.19 11.15 6.30
CA LEU A 90 -10.40 11.43 5.10
C LEU A 90 -9.74 10.18 4.54
N LEU A 91 -9.30 9.26 5.40
CA LEU A 91 -8.64 8.01 5.02
C LEU A 91 -9.64 6.93 4.58
N TRP A 92 -10.87 6.96 5.09
CA TRP A 92 -11.89 5.93 4.87
C TRP A 92 -12.08 5.52 3.40
N PRO A 93 -12.19 6.44 2.42
CA PRO A 93 -12.41 6.07 1.02
C PRO A 93 -11.20 5.38 0.36
N TYR A 94 -10.03 5.44 0.98
CA TYR A 94 -8.78 4.86 0.45
C TYR A 94 -8.45 3.51 1.09
N ARG A 95 -9.29 3.02 1.99
CA ARG A 95 -9.13 1.68 2.56
C ARG A 95 -9.60 0.64 1.55
N VAL A 96 -8.81 -0.41 1.41
CA VAL A 96 -9.23 -1.61 0.68
C VAL A 96 -10.17 -2.39 1.61
N ALA A 97 -11.42 -2.58 1.18
CA ALA A 97 -12.32 -3.51 1.82
C ALA A 97 -11.95 -4.92 1.33
N PHE A 98 -11.69 -5.83 2.26
CA PHE A 98 -11.46 -7.24 2.00
C PHE A 98 -12.73 -8.04 2.30
#